data_AF-A0A9K3PDD7-F1
#
_entry.id   AF-A0A9K3PDD7-F1
#
_cell.length_a   1.000
_cell.length_b   1.000
_cell.length_c   1.000
_cell.angle_alpha   90.00
_cell.angle_beta   90.00
_cell.angle_gamma   90.00
#
_symmetry.space_group_name_H-M   'P 1'
#
loop_
_entity.id
_entity.type
_entity.pdbx_description
1 polymer ?
#
loop_
_entity_poly.entity_id
_entity_poly.type
_entity_poly.pdbx_seq_one_letter_code
_entity_poly.pdbx_strand_id
1 'polypeptide(L)'
;MIASSTPPYAQLICKDKMVSLTQEQSLRTKKSMRTKYKIPKRRLHFASSSSHFPIFDNATAEDLQSRWYSAIELTTFKEDAVQFADQLGPHALPRGLEGYTKERLKHKINTVRCIVVAHRKGKDSEFVAELSRKCSGWNKELAFNQACRDYFEVYDPSMLSQVQPVLTKAPKISLVRKIKSVMSETAAPASAVVPTVSPGIVENQKIHIQRILLRRQLEREENQDRHVR
;
A
#
# COMPACT_ATOMS: atom_id res chain seq x y z
N MET A 1 22.14 32.18 -46.54
CA MET A 1 22.00 30.93 -47.32
C MET A 1 22.10 29.77 -46.34
N ILE A 2 20.96 29.18 -45.97
CA ILE A 2 20.88 28.10 -44.97
C ILE A 2 20.53 26.83 -45.73
N ALA A 3 21.48 25.88 -45.79
CA ALA A 3 21.30 24.60 -46.47
C ALA A 3 20.60 23.62 -45.53
N SER A 4 19.38 23.23 -45.91
CA SER A 4 18.57 22.19 -45.29
C SER A 4 19.10 20.80 -45.64
N SER A 5 19.48 20.03 -44.62
CA SER A 5 19.93 18.64 -44.73
C SER A 5 18.85 17.71 -44.13
N THR A 6 18.08 17.07 -44.99
CA THR A 6 17.19 15.94 -44.66
C THR A 6 17.90 14.63 -44.95
N PRO A 7 18.01 13.68 -44.00
CA PRO A 7 18.48 12.34 -44.31
C PRO A 7 17.34 11.44 -44.84
N PRO A 8 17.64 10.52 -45.78
CA PRO A 8 16.67 9.73 -46.50
C PRO A 8 16.19 8.49 -45.73
N TYR A 9 14.94 8.16 -46.02
CA TYR A 9 14.20 6.95 -45.69
C TYR A 9 15.04 5.65 -45.86
N ALA A 10 15.43 5.01 -44.77
CA ALA A 10 16.01 3.68 -44.80
C ALA A 10 14.88 2.63 -44.88
N GLN A 11 14.62 2.16 -46.10
CA GLN A 11 13.77 1.00 -46.36
C GLN A 11 14.45 -0.25 -45.81
N LEU A 12 13.95 -0.76 -44.68
CA LEU A 12 14.34 -2.06 -44.16
C LEU A 12 13.47 -3.15 -44.79
N ILE A 13 14.13 -3.80 -45.74
CA ILE A 13 13.79 -5.03 -46.46
C ILE A 13 13.40 -6.14 -45.46
N CYS A 14 12.11 -6.47 -45.38
CA CYS A 14 11.66 -7.74 -44.81
C CYS A 14 11.56 -8.77 -45.95
N LYS A 15 12.64 -9.51 -46.15
CA LYS A 15 12.66 -10.71 -47.02
C LYS A 15 12.03 -11.89 -46.28
N ASP A 16 10.98 -12.41 -46.90
CA ASP A 16 10.55 -13.80 -46.96
C ASP A 16 11.29 -14.81 -46.08
N LYS A 17 10.58 -15.32 -45.07
CA LYS A 17 10.65 -16.73 -44.70
C LYS A 17 9.25 -17.31 -44.66
N MET A 18 8.80 -17.78 -45.83
CA MET A 18 7.87 -18.90 -45.94
C MET A 18 8.52 -20.12 -45.29
N VAL A 19 8.03 -20.53 -44.13
CA VAL A 19 8.29 -21.86 -43.56
C VAL A 19 6.96 -22.43 -43.09
N SER A 20 6.40 -23.27 -43.96
CA SER A 20 5.53 -24.43 -43.71
C SER A 20 4.40 -24.30 -42.68
N LEU A 21 3.20 -24.05 -43.21
CA LEU A 21 1.95 -24.62 -42.71
C LEU A 21 2.05 -26.16 -42.69
N THR A 22 2.20 -26.78 -41.52
CA THR A 22 1.72 -28.16 -41.26
C THR A 22 1.78 -28.53 -39.77
N GLN A 23 1.15 -27.76 -38.87
CA GLN A 23 0.75 -28.28 -37.55
C GLN A 23 -0.39 -27.51 -36.84
N GLU A 24 -1.24 -26.80 -37.57
CA GLU A 24 -2.36 -26.02 -36.96
C GLU A 24 -3.77 -26.64 -37.17
N GLN A 25 -3.87 -27.90 -37.61
CA GLN A 25 -5.18 -28.52 -37.86
C GLN A 25 -5.63 -29.59 -36.83
N SER A 26 -4.86 -29.86 -35.75
CA SER A 26 -5.21 -30.90 -34.76
C SER A 26 -5.90 -30.41 -33.46
N LEU A 27 -6.13 -29.10 -33.30
CA LEU A 27 -6.88 -28.59 -32.14
C LEU A 27 -8.29 -28.10 -32.52
N ARG A 28 -8.87 -28.70 -33.57
CA ARG A 28 -10.30 -28.60 -33.83
C ARG A 28 -11.07 -29.33 -32.72
N THR A 29 -11.67 -28.49 -31.88
CA THR A 29 -13.02 -28.69 -31.33
C THR A 29 -13.22 -29.85 -30.37
N LYS A 30 -12.71 -29.70 -29.14
CA LYS A 30 -13.53 -30.05 -27.97
C LYS A 30 -14.28 -28.80 -27.53
N LYS A 31 -15.30 -28.42 -28.30
CA LYS A 31 -16.32 -27.46 -27.87
C LYS A 31 -17.03 -28.09 -26.68
N SER A 32 -16.56 -27.78 -25.48
CA SER A 32 -17.24 -28.15 -24.25
C SER A 32 -18.66 -27.57 -24.27
N MET A 33 -19.63 -28.47 -24.41
CA MET A 33 -21.08 -28.26 -24.27
C MET A 33 -21.46 -27.89 -22.81
N ARG A 34 -20.70 -27.02 -22.15
CA ARG A 34 -20.95 -26.57 -20.77
C ARG A 34 -20.85 -25.05 -20.64
N THR A 35 -21.55 -24.28 -21.47
CA THR A 35 -21.81 -22.86 -21.14
C THR A 35 -23.13 -22.34 -21.72
N LYS A 36 -24.21 -23.14 -21.75
CA LYS A 36 -25.56 -22.58 -22.00
C LYS A 36 -26.19 -21.91 -20.78
N TYR A 37 -25.57 -22.03 -19.61
CA TYR A 37 -25.84 -21.17 -18.48
C TYR A 37 -24.59 -20.35 -18.22
N LYS A 38 -24.47 -19.20 -18.91
CA LYS A 38 -23.71 -18.09 -18.35
C LYS A 38 -24.41 -17.77 -17.04
N ILE A 39 -23.96 -18.37 -15.94
CA ILE A 39 -24.36 -17.93 -14.60
C ILE A 39 -24.12 -16.43 -14.64
N PRO A 40 -25.17 -15.59 -14.57
CA PRO A 40 -24.97 -14.16 -14.56
C PRO A 40 -23.96 -13.94 -13.44
N LYS A 41 -22.83 -13.30 -13.75
CA LYS A 41 -21.92 -12.85 -12.71
C LYS A 41 -22.78 -11.97 -11.83
N ARG A 42 -23.34 -12.54 -10.76
CA ARG A 42 -23.94 -11.81 -9.66
C ARG A 42 -22.77 -10.95 -9.23
N ARG A 43 -22.77 -9.70 -9.71
CA ARG A 43 -21.95 -8.66 -9.12
C ARG A 43 -22.41 -8.71 -7.69
N LEU A 44 -21.56 -9.30 -6.86
CA LEU A 44 -21.67 -9.18 -5.42
C LEU A 44 -21.34 -7.70 -5.20
N HIS A 45 -22.34 -6.86 -5.48
CA HIS A 45 -22.47 -5.61 -4.81
C HIS A 45 -22.59 -6.08 -3.37
N PHE A 46 -21.44 -6.06 -2.67
CA PHE A 46 -21.51 -5.66 -1.28
C PHE A 46 -22.44 -4.47 -1.36
N ALA A 47 -23.61 -4.57 -0.71
CA ALA A 47 -24.40 -3.37 -0.48
C ALA A 47 -23.35 -2.32 -0.13
N SER A 48 -23.43 -1.16 -0.77
CA SER A 48 -22.81 -0.02 -0.15
C SER A 48 -23.57 0.09 1.17
N SER A 49 -23.16 -0.70 2.18
CA SER A 49 -22.97 -0.20 3.50
C SER A 49 -22.08 0.99 3.23
N SER A 50 -22.71 2.11 2.86
CA SER A 50 -22.67 3.30 3.69
C SER A 50 -22.14 2.80 5.01
N SER A 51 -20.86 3.04 5.19
CA SER A 51 -20.26 2.85 6.48
C SER A 51 -20.99 3.84 7.39
N HIS A 52 -22.21 3.51 7.77
CA HIS A 52 -22.67 3.59 9.14
C HIS A 52 -21.61 2.84 9.92
N PHE A 53 -20.50 3.54 10.15
CA PHE A 53 -19.77 3.34 11.36
C PHE A 53 -20.82 3.59 12.43
N PRO A 54 -21.23 2.58 13.22
CA PRO A 54 -22.19 2.78 14.30
C PRO A 54 -21.66 3.77 15.37
N ILE A 55 -20.44 4.27 15.20
CA ILE A 55 -19.87 5.40 15.91
C ILE A 55 -20.73 6.67 15.76
N PHE A 56 -21.44 6.86 14.64
CA PHE A 56 -22.25 8.07 14.42
C PHE A 56 -23.74 7.89 14.65
N ASP A 57 -24.25 6.67 14.83
CA ASP A 57 -25.69 6.46 15.05
C ASP A 57 -26.14 6.88 16.46
N ASN A 58 -25.18 7.15 17.35
CA ASN A 58 -25.42 7.75 18.66
C ASN A 58 -24.83 9.16 18.78
N ALA A 59 -24.51 9.83 17.67
CA ALA A 59 -24.04 11.21 17.73
C ALA A 59 -25.17 12.09 18.27
N THR A 60 -24.91 12.78 19.38
CA THR A 60 -25.89 13.70 19.96
C THR A 60 -26.10 14.89 19.02
N ALA A 61 -27.21 15.61 19.16
CA ALA A 61 -27.46 16.83 18.37
C ALA A 61 -26.34 17.88 18.57
N GLU A 62 -25.71 17.89 19.75
CA GLU A 62 -24.57 18.74 20.08
C GLU A 62 -23.31 18.34 19.28
N ASP A 63 -23.02 17.04 19.14
CA ASP A 63 -21.90 16.54 18.32
C ASP A 63 -22.08 16.90 16.84
N LEU A 64 -23.32 16.93 16.36
CA LEU A 64 -23.64 17.33 15.00
C LEU A 64 -23.44 18.83 14.77
N GLN A 65 -23.73 19.67 15.77
CA GLN A 65 -23.46 21.12 15.71
C GLN A 65 -21.98 21.46 15.88
N SER A 66 -21.22 20.62 16.57
CA SER A 66 -19.76 20.76 16.75
C SER A 66 -18.95 20.37 15.50
N ARG A 67 -19.61 19.87 14.44
CA ARG A 67 -18.91 19.56 13.18
C ARG A 67 -18.51 20.85 12.46
N TRP A 68 -17.21 20.96 12.21
CA TRP A 68 -16.60 22.06 11.47
C TRP A 68 -17.02 22.11 9.99
N TYR A 69 -17.46 20.97 9.44
CA TYR A 69 -17.92 20.86 8.06
C TYR A 69 -19.16 19.98 7.97
N SER A 70 -20.11 20.41 7.15
CA SER A 70 -21.28 19.61 6.78
C SER A 70 -20.89 18.42 5.90
N ALA A 71 -21.77 17.41 5.85
CA ALA A 71 -21.56 16.26 4.98
C ALA A 71 -21.49 16.66 3.49
N ILE A 72 -22.25 17.69 3.10
CA ILE A 72 -22.28 18.22 1.74
C ILE A 72 -20.95 18.89 1.41
N GLU A 73 -20.46 19.79 2.27
CA GLU A 73 -19.16 20.46 2.06
C GLU A 73 -18.01 19.44 1.95
N LEU A 74 -18.03 18.38 2.78
CA LEU A 74 -17.03 17.32 2.68
C LEU A 74 -17.11 16.54 1.36
N THR A 75 -18.30 16.36 0.78
CA THR A 75 -18.44 15.74 -0.54
C THR A 75 -18.00 16.69 -1.65
N THR A 76 -18.41 17.95 -1.62
CA THR A 76 -18.05 18.95 -2.63
C THR A 76 -16.54 19.20 -2.63
N PHE A 77 -15.94 19.33 -1.45
CA PHE A 77 -14.48 19.47 -1.32
C PHE A 77 -13.71 18.28 -1.95
N LYS A 78 -14.23 17.06 -1.84
CA LYS A 78 -13.60 15.89 -2.48
C LYS A 78 -13.74 15.95 -4.00
N GLU A 79 -14.89 16.36 -4.51
CA GLU A 79 -15.13 16.51 -5.94
C GLU A 79 -14.23 17.60 -6.53
N ASP A 80 -14.17 18.76 -5.88
CA ASP A 80 -13.31 19.87 -6.27
C ASP A 80 -11.83 19.49 -6.23
N ALA A 81 -11.39 18.78 -5.19
CA ALA A 81 -10.02 18.29 -5.09
C ALA A 81 -9.66 17.30 -6.21
N VAL A 82 -10.59 16.44 -6.62
CA VAL A 82 -10.41 15.52 -7.76
C VAL A 82 -10.37 16.31 -9.07
N GLN A 83 -11.26 17.28 -9.26
CA GLN A 83 -11.27 18.11 -10.47
C GLN A 83 -9.99 18.94 -10.59
N PHE A 84 -9.49 19.47 -9.48
CA PHE A 84 -8.23 20.20 -9.42
C PHE A 84 -7.03 19.28 -9.72
N ALA A 85 -7.06 18.02 -9.23
CA ALA A 85 -6.09 16.99 -9.59
C ALA A 85 -5.99 16.79 -11.11
N ASP A 86 -7.15 16.66 -11.76
CA ASP A 86 -7.23 16.40 -13.20
C ASP A 86 -6.67 17.58 -14.01
N GLN A 87 -6.84 18.82 -13.52
CA GLN A 87 -6.30 20.03 -14.16
C GLN A 87 -4.78 20.15 -14.06
N LEU A 88 -4.18 19.68 -12.97
CA LEU A 88 -2.72 19.69 -12.78
C LEU A 88 -2.00 18.63 -13.61
N GLY A 89 -2.75 17.80 -14.36
CA GLY A 89 -2.23 16.79 -15.27
C GLY A 89 -2.01 15.42 -14.61
N PRO A 90 -1.74 14.39 -15.42
CA PRO A 90 -1.70 12.98 -14.99
C PRO A 90 -0.64 12.64 -13.92
N HIS A 91 0.24 13.58 -13.59
CA HIS A 91 1.34 13.39 -12.64
C HIS A 91 1.17 14.14 -11.32
N ALA A 92 0.23 15.09 -11.25
CA ALA A 92 0.04 15.91 -10.06
C ALA A 92 -1.11 15.33 -9.21
N LEU A 93 -0.77 14.34 -8.39
CA LEU A 93 -1.70 13.89 -7.35
C LEU A 93 -1.77 14.96 -6.26
N PRO A 94 -2.96 15.45 -5.89
CA PRO A 94 -3.11 16.41 -4.81
C PRO A 94 -2.46 15.88 -3.54
N ARG A 95 -1.59 16.69 -2.94
CA ARG A 95 -0.99 16.44 -1.63
C ARG A 95 -2.11 16.14 -0.62
N GLY A 96 -1.95 15.10 0.20
CA GLY A 96 -2.98 14.64 1.14
C GLY A 96 -3.97 13.59 0.60
N LEU A 97 -3.97 13.32 -0.71
CA LEU A 97 -4.61 12.14 -1.30
C LEU A 97 -3.69 10.91 -1.33
N GLU A 98 -2.72 10.82 -0.42
CA GLU A 98 -1.75 9.71 -0.29
C GLU A 98 -2.43 8.33 -0.14
N GLY A 99 -3.73 8.30 0.18
CA GLY A 99 -4.59 7.12 0.08
C GLY A 99 -4.77 6.54 -1.32
N TYR A 100 -4.31 7.24 -2.37
CA TYR A 100 -4.57 6.92 -3.78
C TYR A 100 -3.35 6.51 -4.60
N THR A 101 -2.14 6.37 -4.03
CA THR A 101 -1.12 5.61 -4.76
C THR A 101 -1.67 4.20 -4.97
N LYS A 102 -1.84 3.82 -6.24
CA LYS A 102 -2.48 2.56 -6.65
C LYS A 102 -1.84 1.37 -5.94
N GLU A 103 -0.54 1.48 -5.65
CA GLU A 103 0.25 0.51 -4.88
C GLU A 103 -0.19 0.42 -3.42
N ARG A 104 -0.25 1.52 -2.66
CA ARG A 104 -0.72 1.51 -1.26
C ARG A 104 -2.14 0.98 -1.15
N LEU A 105 -3.03 1.40 -2.05
CA LEU A 105 -4.40 0.91 -2.08
C LEU A 105 -4.43 -0.61 -2.35
N LYS A 106 -3.66 -1.09 -3.32
CA LYS A 106 -3.50 -2.52 -3.60
C LYS A 106 -2.97 -3.28 -2.39
N HIS A 107 -2.00 -2.75 -1.65
CA HIS A 107 -1.45 -3.36 -0.44
C HIS A 107 -2.46 -3.40 0.71
N LYS A 108 -3.22 -2.33 0.91
CA LYS A 108 -4.34 -2.28 1.86
C LYS A 108 -5.40 -3.33 1.54
N ILE A 109 -5.85 -3.39 0.28
CA ILE A 109 -6.83 -4.39 -0.19
C ILE A 109 -6.29 -5.81 0.01
N ASN A 110 -5.04 -6.06 -0.34
CA ASN A 110 -4.41 -7.37 -0.16
C ASN A 110 -4.29 -7.75 1.32
N THR A 111 -3.96 -6.79 2.20
CA THR A 111 -3.92 -6.99 3.65
C THR A 111 -5.28 -7.47 4.17
N VAL A 112 -6.35 -6.73 3.83
CA VAL A 112 -7.72 -7.09 4.22
C VAL A 112 -8.11 -8.46 3.66
N ARG A 113 -7.80 -8.74 2.39
CA ARG A 113 -8.06 -10.05 1.77
C ARG A 113 -7.35 -11.19 2.50
N CYS A 114 -6.07 -11.03 2.83
CA CYS A 114 -5.29 -12.04 3.56
C CYS A 114 -5.90 -12.34 4.94
N ILE A 115 -6.30 -11.30 5.67
CA ILE A 115 -6.95 -11.42 6.99
C ILE A 115 -8.28 -12.18 6.86
N VAL A 116 -9.15 -11.77 5.93
CA VAL A 116 -10.44 -12.44 5.69
C VAL A 116 -10.26 -13.89 5.27
N VAL A 117 -9.29 -14.18 4.40
CA VAL A 117 -8.97 -15.55 3.97
C VAL A 117 -8.45 -16.40 5.13
N ALA A 118 -7.59 -15.84 6.00
CA ALA A 118 -7.11 -16.55 7.18
C ALA A 118 -8.26 -16.88 8.13
N HIS A 119 -9.14 -15.91 8.40
CA HIS A 119 -10.33 -16.11 9.24
C HIS A 119 -11.26 -17.19 8.66
N ARG A 120 -11.59 -17.12 7.36
CA ARG A 120 -12.44 -18.12 6.67
C ARG A 120 -11.85 -19.52 6.66
N LYS A 121 -10.53 -19.66 6.77
CA LYS A 121 -9.83 -20.94 6.87
C LYS A 121 -9.79 -21.51 8.30
N GLY A 122 -10.52 -20.91 9.24
CA GLY A 122 -10.54 -21.34 10.64
C GLY A 122 -9.18 -21.18 11.31
N LYS A 123 -8.38 -20.18 10.89
CA LYS A 123 -7.14 -19.86 11.59
C LYS A 123 -7.46 -19.23 12.94
N ASP A 124 -6.63 -19.58 13.90
CA ASP A 124 -6.65 -19.07 15.27
C ASP A 124 -6.62 -17.53 15.31
N SER A 125 -7.35 -16.93 16.25
CA SER A 125 -7.48 -15.48 16.40
C SER A 125 -6.14 -14.81 16.65
N GLU A 126 -5.24 -15.45 17.42
CA GLU A 126 -3.90 -14.94 17.65
C GLU A 126 -3.09 -14.86 16.35
N PHE A 127 -3.21 -15.88 15.49
CA PHE A 127 -2.56 -15.88 14.17
C PHE A 127 -3.10 -14.78 13.27
N VAL A 128 -4.42 -14.56 13.25
CA VAL A 128 -5.04 -13.48 12.48
C VAL A 128 -4.57 -12.11 12.99
N ALA A 129 -4.47 -11.93 14.31
CA ALA A 129 -3.96 -10.71 14.92
C ALA A 129 -2.48 -10.47 14.57
N GLU A 130 -1.64 -11.52 14.61
CA GLU A 130 -0.24 -11.44 14.22
C GLU A 130 -0.07 -11.09 12.74
N LEU A 131 -0.84 -11.74 11.86
CA LEU A 131 -0.91 -11.43 10.43
C LEU A 131 -1.28 -9.97 10.20
N SER A 132 -2.31 -9.48 10.90
CA SER A 132 -2.75 -8.09 10.82
C SER A 132 -1.68 -7.10 11.26
N ARG A 133 -1.00 -7.37 12.38
CA ARG A 133 0.12 -6.55 12.87
C ARG A 133 1.27 -6.48 11.86
N LYS A 134 1.68 -7.62 11.30
CA LYS A 134 2.76 -7.70 10.31
C LYS A 134 2.43 -6.92 9.04
N CYS A 135 1.24 -7.13 8.47
CA CYS A 135 0.81 -6.40 7.28
C CYS A 135 0.67 -4.90 7.55
N SER A 136 0.15 -4.52 8.72
CA SER A 136 0.02 -3.11 9.11
C SER A 136 1.37 -2.43 9.32
N GLY A 137 2.34 -3.10 9.93
CA GLY A 137 3.71 -2.62 10.08
C GLY A 137 4.36 -2.34 8.73
N TRP A 138 4.27 -3.30 7.80
CA TRP A 138 4.78 -3.12 6.45
C TRP A 138 4.10 -1.97 5.69
N ASN A 139 2.77 -1.84 5.80
CA ASN A 139 2.05 -0.71 5.19
C ASN A 139 2.49 0.65 5.77
N LYS A 140 2.85 0.72 7.06
CA LYS A 140 3.40 1.93 7.70
C LYS A 140 4.77 2.28 7.15
N GLU A 141 5.67 1.30 7.04
CA GLU A 141 7.01 1.51 6.45
C GLU A 141 6.92 1.99 5.00
N LEU A 142 6.03 1.39 4.21
CA LEU A 142 5.82 1.79 2.81
C LEU A 142 5.27 3.21 2.71
N ALA A 143 4.34 3.59 3.58
CA ALA A 143 3.82 4.96 3.67
C ALA A 143 4.91 5.96 4.07
N PHE A 144 5.74 5.62 5.06
CA PHE A 144 6.83 6.46 5.52
C PHE A 144 7.87 6.69 4.41
N ASN A 145 8.32 5.63 3.74
CA ASN A 145 9.27 5.76 2.63
C ASN A 145 8.71 6.61 1.49
N GLN A 146 7.43 6.45 1.16
CA GLN A 146 6.79 7.29 0.16
C GLN A 146 6.78 8.76 0.58
N ALA A 147 6.36 9.04 1.82
CA ALA A 147 6.37 10.41 2.36
C ALA A 147 7.77 11.03 2.34
N CYS A 148 8.82 10.26 2.65
CA CYS A 148 10.20 10.73 2.51
C CYS A 148 10.54 11.08 1.05
N ARG A 149 10.16 10.25 0.09
CA ARG A 149 10.38 10.53 -1.34
C ARG A 149 9.65 11.80 -1.77
N ASP A 150 8.36 11.90 -1.45
CA ASP A 150 7.52 13.05 -1.77
C ASP A 150 8.07 14.34 -1.15
N TYR A 151 8.65 14.25 0.06
CA TYR A 151 9.34 15.36 0.70
C TYR A 151 10.61 15.77 -0.06
N PHE A 152 11.51 14.82 -0.34
CA PHE A 152 12.77 15.12 -1.02
C PHE A 152 12.57 15.55 -2.47
N GLU A 153 11.58 15.02 -3.17
CA GLU A 153 11.24 15.46 -4.53
C GLU A 153 10.91 16.95 -4.60
N VAL A 154 10.26 17.49 -3.56
CA VAL A 154 9.86 18.90 -3.51
C VAL A 154 10.97 19.79 -2.95
N TYR A 155 11.63 19.36 -1.86
CA TYR A 155 12.50 20.25 -1.09
C TYR A 155 13.99 20.04 -1.33
N ASP A 156 14.44 18.80 -1.61
CA ASP A 156 15.86 18.51 -1.83
C ASP A 156 16.03 17.28 -2.75
N PRO A 157 15.96 17.49 -4.08
CA PRO A 157 16.03 16.40 -5.04
C PRO A 157 17.36 15.62 -5.00
N SER A 158 18.43 16.23 -4.48
CA SER A 158 19.75 15.58 -4.38
C SER A 158 19.74 14.39 -3.41
N MET A 159 18.87 14.46 -2.39
CA MET A 159 18.72 13.44 -1.35
C MET A 159 17.85 12.26 -1.79
N LEU A 160 17.15 12.33 -2.92
CA LEU A 160 16.30 11.23 -3.42
C LEU A 160 17.07 9.93 -3.60
N SER A 161 18.36 10.02 -3.97
CA SER A 161 19.26 8.87 -4.12
C SER A 161 19.55 8.14 -2.80
N GLN A 162 19.42 8.84 -1.67
CA GLN A 162 19.67 8.28 -0.33
C GLN A 162 18.44 7.58 0.25
N VAL A 163 17.25 7.85 -0.28
CA VAL A 163 16.03 7.19 0.16
C VAL A 163 16.04 5.75 -0.32
N GLN A 164 15.91 4.81 0.61
CA GLN A 164 15.87 3.40 0.24
C GLN A 164 14.73 3.13 -0.74
N PRO A 165 14.97 2.36 -1.80
CA PRO A 165 13.92 1.98 -2.73
C PRO A 165 12.83 1.23 -1.96
N VAL A 166 11.57 1.63 -2.20
CA VAL A 166 10.42 1.00 -1.55
C VAL A 166 10.46 -0.50 -1.80
N LEU A 167 10.49 -1.29 -0.72
CA LEU A 167 10.38 -2.74 -0.80
C LEU A 167 8.99 -3.10 -1.35
N THR A 168 8.92 -3.28 -2.66
CA THR A 168 7.68 -3.66 -3.37
C THR A 168 7.23 -5.09 -3.04
N LYS A 169 8.14 -5.90 -2.49
CA LYS A 169 7.86 -7.28 -2.11
C LYS A 169 7.21 -7.30 -0.75
N ALA A 170 5.95 -7.76 -0.73
CA ALA A 170 5.24 -8.02 0.52
C ALA A 170 6.01 -9.01 1.40
N PRO A 171 5.91 -8.87 2.75
CA PRO A 171 6.49 -9.84 3.67
C PRO A 171 5.97 -11.25 3.34
N LYS A 172 6.88 -12.22 3.29
CA LYS A 172 6.53 -13.63 3.07
C LYS A 172 5.86 -14.17 4.33
N ILE A 173 4.54 -14.17 4.36
CA ILE A 173 3.78 -14.73 5.48
C ILE A 173 3.30 -16.13 5.09
N SER A 174 3.88 -17.15 5.71
CA SER A 174 3.45 -18.54 5.49
C SER A 174 2.06 -18.75 6.07
N LEU A 175 1.05 -18.91 5.20
CA LEU A 175 -0.31 -19.25 5.61
C LEU A 175 -0.43 -20.69 6.14
N VAL A 176 0.57 -21.52 5.86
CA VAL A 176 0.72 -22.85 6.43
C VAL A 176 1.40 -22.66 7.79
N ARG A 177 0.62 -22.77 8.88
CA ARG A 177 1.19 -22.93 10.23
C ARG A 177 2.04 -24.19 10.10
N LYS A 178 3.36 -24.10 10.25
CA LYS A 178 4.13 -25.29 10.60
C LYS A 178 3.51 -25.72 11.92
N ILE A 179 2.74 -26.81 11.90
CA ILE A 179 2.28 -27.45 13.12
C ILE A 179 3.59 -27.81 13.81
N LYS A 180 4.03 -26.98 14.76
CA LYS A 180 5.01 -27.42 15.72
C LYS A 180 4.28 -28.58 16.37
N SER A 181 4.68 -29.79 16.00
CA SER A 181 4.24 -31.01 16.64
C SER A 181 4.56 -30.81 18.11
N VAL A 182 3.58 -30.34 18.88
CA VAL A 182 3.65 -30.29 20.32
C VAL A 182 3.41 -31.74 20.72
N MET A 183 4.46 -32.55 20.56
CA MET A 183 4.54 -33.82 21.26
C MET A 183 4.68 -33.45 22.73
N SER A 184 3.53 -33.49 23.41
CA SER A 184 3.38 -33.94 24.79
C SER A 184 4.60 -33.70 25.70
N GLU A 185 4.58 -32.61 26.44
CA GLU A 185 5.23 -32.59 27.75
C GLU A 185 4.15 -32.31 28.79
N THR A 186 3.88 -33.37 29.53
CA THR A 186 2.80 -33.52 30.49
C THR A 186 3.10 -32.71 31.75
N ALA A 187 2.18 -31.80 32.08
CA ALA A 187 1.83 -31.29 33.40
C ALA A 187 2.94 -30.85 34.38
N ALA A 188 3.03 -29.54 34.61
CA ALA A 188 3.37 -28.98 35.92
C ALA A 188 2.49 -27.74 36.20
N PRO A 189 1.96 -27.58 37.43
CA PRO A 189 0.99 -26.54 37.75
C PRO A 189 1.64 -25.14 37.90
N ALA A 190 0.94 -24.18 37.31
CA ALA A 190 0.90 -22.74 37.53
C ALA A 190 1.96 -22.11 38.45
N SER A 191 2.92 -21.42 37.85
CA SER A 191 3.61 -20.31 38.49
C SER A 191 3.55 -19.09 37.56
N ALA A 192 3.18 -17.94 38.10
CA ALA A 192 2.85 -16.72 37.37
C ALA A 192 4.05 -16.23 36.53
N VAL A 193 3.97 -16.40 35.21
CA VAL A 193 4.99 -15.89 34.29
C VAL A 193 4.65 -14.44 33.93
N VAL A 194 5.45 -13.53 34.48
CA VAL A 194 5.49 -12.10 34.13
C VAL A 194 5.88 -11.98 32.64
N PRO A 195 5.19 -11.16 31.83
CA PRO A 195 5.47 -11.04 30.41
C PRO A 195 6.83 -10.38 30.17
N THR A 196 7.83 -11.18 29.79
CA THR A 196 9.15 -10.71 29.36
C THR A 196 9.07 -10.08 27.97
N VAL A 197 9.11 -8.76 27.91
CA VAL A 197 9.17 -7.97 26.68
C VAL A 197 10.52 -8.21 25.99
N SER A 198 10.49 -8.62 24.71
CA SER A 198 11.72 -8.90 23.93
C SER A 198 12.56 -7.61 23.72
N PRO A 199 13.86 -7.60 24.11
CA PRO A 199 14.70 -6.38 24.10
C PRO A 199 14.97 -5.76 22.71
N GLY A 200 14.89 -6.55 21.63
CA GLY A 200 15.38 -6.14 20.31
C GLY A 200 14.59 -5.05 19.58
N ILE A 201 13.35 -4.75 19.98
CA ILE A 201 12.54 -3.68 19.35
C ILE A 201 12.89 -2.32 19.96
N VAL A 202 13.38 -2.28 21.20
CA VAL A 202 13.68 -1.04 21.91
C VAL A 202 14.98 -0.40 21.40
N GLU A 203 15.97 -1.21 20.99
CA GLU A 203 17.27 -0.75 20.49
C GLU A 203 17.15 0.13 19.23
N ASN A 204 16.36 -0.33 18.25
CA ASN A 204 16.19 0.39 16.98
C ASN A 204 15.41 1.70 17.15
N GLN A 205 14.48 1.77 18.10
CA GLN A 205 13.78 3.02 18.42
C GLN A 205 14.71 4.03 19.12
N LYS A 206 15.61 3.56 20.01
CA LYS A 206 16.61 4.42 20.65
C LYS A 206 17.57 5.05 19.64
N ILE A 207 18.07 4.29 18.66
CA ILE A 207 18.96 4.79 17.62
C ILE A 207 18.26 5.87 16.76
N HIS A 208 16.97 5.66 16.43
CA HIS A 208 16.21 6.63 15.64
C HIS A 208 15.99 7.94 16.41
N ILE A 209 15.60 7.86 17.68
CA ILE A 209 15.40 9.04 18.54
C ILE A 209 16.71 9.80 18.73
N GLN A 210 17.85 9.11 18.94
CA GLN A 210 19.15 9.77 19.05
C GLN A 210 19.53 10.55 17.79
N ARG A 211 19.25 10.02 16.58
CA ARG A 211 19.50 10.76 15.33
C ARG A 211 18.66 12.02 15.19
N ILE A 212 17.38 11.97 15.59
CA ILE A 212 16.50 13.14 15.57
C ILE A 212 17.02 14.21 16.53
N LEU A 213 17.43 13.82 17.74
CA LEU A 213 17.96 14.75 18.74
C LEU A 213 19.27 15.39 18.28
N LEU A 214 20.18 14.61 17.69
CA LEU A 214 21.46 15.13 17.16
C LEU A 214 21.22 16.15 16.04
N ARG A 215 20.26 15.90 15.15
CA ARG A 215 19.92 16.82 14.05
C ARG A 215 19.38 18.16 14.57
N ARG A 216 18.50 18.12 15.58
CA ARG A 216 17.97 19.33 16.25
C ARG A 216 19.03 20.10 17.05
N GLN A 217 20.12 19.44 17.45
CA GLN A 217 21.23 20.10 18.13
C GLN A 217 22.04 20.92 17.12
N LEU A 218 22.40 20.31 16.00
CA LEU A 218 23.11 20.98 14.90
C LEU A 218 22.33 22.17 14.33
N GLU A 219 21.01 22.04 14.15
CA GLU A 219 20.16 23.15 13.70
C GLU A 219 20.13 24.33 14.70
N ARG A 220 20.28 24.06 16.00
CA ARG A 220 20.36 25.12 17.02
C ARG A 220 21.71 25.84 16.97
N GLU A 221 22.80 25.10 16.81
CA GLU A 221 24.14 25.67 16.67
C GLU A 221 24.25 26.53 15.40
N GLU A 222 23.75 26.05 14.26
CA GLU A 222 23.77 26.82 13.00
C GLU A 222 22.95 28.11 13.08
N ASN A 223 21.79 28.08 13.75
CA ASN A 223 20.97 29.28 13.96
C ASN A 223 21.64 30.30 14.89
N GLN A 224 22.43 29.83 15.85
CA GLN A 224 23.15 30.69 16.78
C GLN A 224 24.31 31.42 16.09
N ASP A 225 25.04 30.73 15.20
CA ASP A 225 26.08 31.35 14.37
C ASP A 225 25.53 32.42 13.40
N ARG A 226 24.29 32.25 12.94
CA ARG A 226 23.62 33.25 12.07
C ARG A 226 23.23 34.54 12.80
N HIS A 227 23.05 34.52 14.12
CA HIS A 227 22.70 35.73 14.89
C HIS A 227 23.91 36.56 15.34
N VAL A 228 25.12 36.00 15.23
CA VAL A 228 26.37 36.67 15.62
C VAL A 228 27.01 37.42 14.45
N ARG A 229 26.55 37.18 13.21
CA ARG A 229 26.97 37.91 12.01
C ARG A 229 25.98 39.00 11.64
#